data_AF-A0AAU4MK38-F1
#
_entry.id   AF-A0AAU4MK38-F1
#
_cell.length_a   1.000
_cell.length_b   1.000
_cell.length_c   1.000
_cell.angle_alpha   90.00
_cell.angle_beta   90.00
_cell.angle_gamma   90.00
#
_symmetry.space_group_name_H-M   'P 1'
#
loop_
_entity.id
_entity.type
_entity.pdbx_description
1 polymer ?
#
loop_
_entity_poly.entity_id
_entity_poly.type
_entity_poly.pdbx_seq_one_letter_code
_entity_poly.pdbx_strand_id
1 'polypeptide(L)' 'MPLRTPPAVEHRPLVGVPRFIEISAEQRLGRVCIEPDCGATAGLGPAGHVYTETCAGSAPLGWAVVACPTHAPEESTR' A
#
# COMPACT_ATOMS: atom_id res chain seq x y z
N MET A 1 25.57 9.73 -1.58
CA MET A 1 24.52 8.88 -1.00
C MET A 1 23.49 8.64 -2.10
N PRO A 2 23.37 7.44 -2.72
CA PRO A 2 22.31 7.24 -3.68
C PRO A 2 20.98 7.35 -2.94
N LEU A 3 20.10 8.23 -3.43
CA LEU A 3 18.69 8.25 -3.07
C LEU A 3 18.19 6.84 -3.39
N ARG A 4 18.00 6.01 -2.37
CA ARG A 4 17.36 4.71 -2.53
C ARG A 4 15.92 5.01 -2.89
N THR A 5 15.64 5.08 -4.19
CA THR A 5 14.29 5.06 -4.71
C THR A 5 13.55 3.92 -4.00
N PRO A 6 12.45 4.19 -3.29
CA PRO A 6 11.71 3.13 -2.64
C PRO A 6 11.33 2.08 -3.69
N PRO A 7 11.49 0.78 -3.41
CA PRO A 7 11.17 -0.24 -4.39
C PRO A 7 9.69 -0.15 -4.75
N ALA A 8 9.37 -0.13 -6.05
CA ALA A 8 8.00 -0.24 -6.51
C ALA A 8 7.42 -1.58 -6.02
N VAL A 9 6.29 -1.53 -5.33
CA VAL A 9 5.57 -2.71 -4.84
C VAL A 9 4.27 -2.87 -5.61
N GLU A 10 3.84 -4.11 -5.82
CA GLU A 10 2.53 -4.37 -6.43
C GLU A 10 1.45 -4.18 -5.37
N HIS A 11 0.65 -3.12 -5.48
CA HIS A 11 -0.53 -2.89 -4.67
C HIS A 11 -1.74 -3.58 -5.28
N ARG A 12 -2.36 -4.46 -4.50
CA ARG A 12 -3.64 -5.11 -4.82
C ARG A 12 -4.71 -4.59 -3.86
N PRO A 13 -5.45 -3.53 -4.24
CA PRO A 13 -6.51 -3.01 -3.40
C PRO A 13 -7.65 -4.03 -3.30
N LEU A 14 -8.46 -3.92 -2.24
CA LEU A 14 -9.66 -4.77 -2.09
C LEU A 14 -10.67 -4.54 -3.23
N VAL A 15 -10.71 -3.33 -3.77
CA VAL A 15 -11.54 -2.93 -4.91
C VAL A 15 -10.66 -2.19 -5.92
N GLY A 16 -10.70 -2.61 -7.17
CA GLY A 16 -9.96 -1.98 -8.27
C GLY A 16 -8.93 -2.88 -8.94
N VAL A 17 -8.06 -2.27 -9.74
CA VAL A 17 -7.04 -2.98 -10.54
C VAL A 17 -5.70 -2.95 -9.79
N PRO A 18 -4.94 -4.07 -9.77
CA PRO A 18 -3.57 -4.08 -9.28
C PRO A 18 -2.69 -3.04 -9.97
N ARG A 19 -1.82 -2.38 -9.21
CA ARG A 19 -0.91 -1.35 -9.73
C ARG A 19 0.40 -1.32 -8.97
N PHE A 20 1.47 -0.91 -9.63
CA PHE A 20 2.74 -0.68 -8.96
C PHE A 20 2.79 0.73 -8.37
N ILE A 21 3.15 0.82 -7.10
CA ILE A 21 3.30 2.09 -6.39
C ILE A 21 4.64 2.14 -5.67
N GLU A 22 5.17 3.35 -5.54
CA GLU A 22 6.28 3.64 -4.65
C GLU A 22 5.72 3.96 -3.27
N ILE A 23 6.29 3.35 -2.23
CA ILE A 23 5.83 3.56 -0.85
C ILE A 23 6.96 4.02 0.05
N SER A 24 6.66 4.97 0.93
CA SER A 24 7.55 5.43 1.98
C SER A 24 7.64 4.41 3.12
N ALA A 25 8.62 4.61 4.01
CA ALA A 25 8.73 3.80 5.23
C ALA A 25 7.47 3.93 6.12
N GLU A 26 6.86 5.11 6.17
CA GLU A 26 5.66 5.34 6.99
C GLU A 26 4.43 4.64 6.41
N GLN A 27 4.30 4.58 5.09
CA GLN A 27 3.25 3.82 4.40
C GLN A 27 3.43 2.32 4.63
N ARG A 28 4.66 1.83 4.58
CA ARG A 28 4.98 0.43 4.86
C ARG A 28 4.66 0.02 6.30
N LEU A 29 4.78 0.95 7.25
CA LEU A 29 4.41 0.74 8.66
C LEU A 29 2.91 0.92 8.92
N GLY A 30 2.10 1.23 7.89
CA GLY A 30 0.66 1.50 8.03
C GLY A 30 0.35 2.74 8.87
N ARG A 31 1.27 3.70 8.95
CA ARG A 31 1.10 4.94 9.74
C ARG A 31 0.45 6.07 8.96
N VAL A 32 0.55 6.01 7.64
CA VAL A 32 -0.04 6.99 6.72
C VAL A 32 -0.75 6.25 5.58
N CYS A 33 -1.65 6.95 4.91
CA CYS A 33 -2.39 6.41 3.78
C CYS A 33 -1.44 5.90 2.69
N ILE A 34 -1.74 4.70 2.19
CA ILE A 34 -0.98 4.03 1.13
C ILE A 34 -0.92 4.83 -0.18
N GLU A 35 -1.86 5.75 -0.42
CA GLU A 35 -1.83 6.60 -1.61
C GLU A 35 -0.68 7.62 -1.53
N PRO A 36 0.19 7.68 -2.56
CA PRO A 36 1.45 8.43 -2.52
C PRO A 36 1.25 9.93 -2.27
N ASP A 37 0.15 10.50 -2.78
CA ASP A 37 -0.12 11.94 -2.70
C ASP A 37 -1.05 12.35 -1.55
N CYS A 38 -1.49 11.41 -0.71
CA CYS A 38 -2.47 11.70 0.33
C CYS A 38 -1.83 12.19 1.65
N GLY A 39 -0.84 11.45 2.16
CA GLY A 39 -0.17 11.77 3.42
C GLY A 39 -1.06 11.75 4.68
N ALA A 40 -2.33 11.37 4.57
CA ALA A 40 -3.25 11.33 5.70
C ALA A 40 -2.80 10.32 6.76
N THR A 41 -2.89 10.68 8.04
CA THR A 41 -2.44 9.87 9.17
C THR A 41 -3.57 9.46 10.13
N ALA A 42 -4.76 10.03 9.96
CA ALA A 42 -5.92 9.81 10.81
C ALA A 42 -7.06 9.09 10.07
N GLY A 43 -7.86 8.33 10.81
CA GLY A 43 -9.01 7.59 10.24
C GLY A 43 -8.59 6.48 9.27
N LEU A 44 -7.37 5.95 9.42
CA LEU A 44 -6.84 4.92 8.54
C LEU A 44 -7.53 3.57 8.80
N GLY A 45 -8.01 2.93 7.73
CA GLY A 45 -8.63 1.62 7.76
C GLY A 45 -7.96 0.64 6.78
N PRO A 46 -8.23 -0.66 6.88
CA PRO A 46 -7.68 -1.68 5.96
C PRO A 46 -8.02 -1.36 4.51
N ALA A 47 -7.03 -1.45 3.61
CA ALA A 47 -7.19 -1.08 2.19
C ALA A 47 -6.76 -2.18 1.20
N GLY A 48 -6.24 -3.29 1.70
CA GLY A 48 -5.78 -4.41 0.88
C GLY A 48 -4.37 -4.83 1.25
N HIS A 49 -3.64 -5.34 0.26
CA HIS A 49 -2.29 -5.83 0.46
C HIS A 49 -1.36 -5.29 -0.61
N VAL A 50 -0.10 -5.04 -0.24
CA VAL A 50 0.98 -4.84 -1.20
C VAL A 50 1.93 -6.00 -1.15
N TYR A 51 2.57 -6.29 -2.28
CA TYR A 51 3.45 -7.42 -2.46
C TYR A 51 4.82 -6.93 -2.90
N THR A 52 5.86 -7.34 -2.16
CA THR A 52 7.23 -7.25 -2.68
C THR A 52 7.56 -8.51 -3.43
N GLU A 53 8.08 -8.32 -4.65
CA GLU A 53 8.87 -9.35 -5.29
C GLU A 53 10.03 -9.73 -4.38
N THR A 54 10.10 -11.00 -4.03
CA THR A 54 11.26 -11.58 -3.36
C THR A 54 12.20 -12.13 -4.44
N CYS A 55 13.41 -12.58 -4.05
CA CYS A 55 14.40 -13.14 -4.97
C CYS A 55 13.75 -14.05 -6.02
N ALA A 56 14.24 -13.99 -7.27
CA ALA A 56 13.67 -14.70 -8.40
C ALA A 56 13.34 -16.17 -8.06
N GLY A 57 12.05 -16.53 -8.16
CA GLY A 57 11.55 -17.88 -7.89
C GLY A 57 10.86 -18.07 -6.53
N SER A 58 10.88 -17.07 -5.64
CA SER A 58 10.14 -17.10 -4.38
C SER A 58 8.75 -16.49 -4.52
N ALA A 59 7.81 -16.97 -3.70
CA ALA A 59 6.48 -16.36 -3.62
C ALA A 59 6.59 -14.91 -3.10
N PRO A 60 5.81 -13.98 -3.66
CA PRO A 60 5.84 -12.59 -3.22
C PRO A 60 5.35 -12.48 -1.77
N LEU A 61 6.03 -11.65 -0.98
CA LEU A 61 5.64 -11.39 0.41
C LEU A 61 4.62 -10.26 0.43
N GLY A 62 3.37 -10.63 0.74
CA GLY A 62 2.27 -9.69 0.91
C GLY A 62 2.19 -9.16 2.33
N TRP A 63 1.87 -7.88 2.51
CA TRP A 63 1.47 -7.32 3.81
C TRP A 63 0.28 -6.38 3.68
N ALA A 64 -0.51 -6.30 4.75
CA ALA A 64 -1.69 -5.46 4.80
C ALA A 64 -1.31 -3.97 4.79
N VAL A 65 -2.10 -3.17 4.09
CA VAL A 65 -1.94 -1.71 4.03
C VAL A 65 -3.21 -1.00 4.46
N VAL A 66 -3.08 0.27 4.82
CA VAL A 66 -4.18 1.11 5.26
C VAL A 66 -4.36 2.34 4.36
N ALA A 67 -5.58 2.83 4.26
CA ALA A 67 -5.92 4.05 3.54
C ALA A 67 -6.87 4.93 4.36
N CYS A 68 -6.87 6.23 4.08
CA CYS A 68 -7.84 7.15 4.67
C CYS A 68 -9.23 6.94 4.06
N PRO A 69 -10.32 7.45 4.67
CA PRO A 69 -11.69 7.21 4.20
C PRO A 69 -11.96 7.67 2.75
N THR A 70 -11.16 8.62 2.23
CA THR A 70 -11.24 9.06 0.83
C THR A 70 -10.71 8.03 -0.17
N HIS A 71 -9.75 7.20 0.26
CA HIS A 71 -9.03 6.25 -0.60
C HIS A 71 -9.20 4.80 -0.19
N ALA A 72 -9.71 4.55 1.03
CA ALA A 72 -10.20 3.26 1.41
C ALA A 72 -11.38 2.95 0.49
N PRO A 73 -11.43 1.75 -0.10
CA PRO A 73 -12.64 1.34 -0.79
C PRO A 73 -13.76 1.41 0.23
N GLU A 74 -14.84 2.12 -0.08
CA GLU A 74 -16.04 2.09 0.76
C GLU A 74 -16.40 0.62 0.92
N GLU A 75 -16.13 0.07 2.11
CA GLU A 75 -16.69 -1.19 2.51
C GLU A 75 -18.19 -0.92 2.45
N SER A 76 -18.80 -1.33 1.34
CA SER A 76 -20.23 -1.24 1.14
C SER A 76 -20.83 -1.94 2.33
N THR A 77 -21.27 -1.13 3.29
CA THR A 77 -21.92 -1.57 4.51
C THR A 77 -22.96 -2.59 4.10
N ARG A 78 -22.72 -3.86 4.41
CA ARG A 78 -23.67 -4.95 4.26
C ARG A 78 -23.61 -5.82 5.49
#